data_AF-A0A933HEC7-F1
#
_entry.id   AF-A0A933HEC7-F1
#
_cell.length_a   1.000
_cell.length_b   1.000
_cell.length_c   1.000
_cell.angle_alpha   90.00
_cell.angle_beta   90.00
_cell.angle_gamma   90.00
#
_symmetry.space_group_name_H-M   'P 1'
#
loop_
_entity.id
_entity.type
_entity.pdbx_description
1 polymer ?
#
loop_
_entity_poly.entity_id
_entity_poly.type
_entity_poly.pdbx_seq_one_letter_code
_entity_poly.pdbx_strand_id
1 'polypeptide(L)'
;MRAGDSLIPAQLPGPLDLWAGGAPKTIHIENPYPGGTILTISTLDSHEAAPPMLDVLANGATVASVQTEKGRGLPDSLWESEGKSAEYTVELPAMGSGRVIAIRSVTGSWIALDSVNIRPMPEAWEVWRHIPQYWAKWILAVSLMALALYILPVAGRELQKSPIIKKAFFGVAMALSTLALAEGMAAIFFHYTKDRFSFYDFSSYLLDGKTATRLAKSYDRQLGWRPLYQTPFGERPRPVEYPTGFMATFGDSFTHCDQVDDDETWETYLAARLNKNVYNFGVGGYGTDQAYLAFKRHWPKVKTKVAALCLVPENISRVANVYRKFYYPATKGAMAKPRFIMEDGKLKLIPNPVENAGEIKKLGDPAFLEKIGRNDFWYIYNQRDYPVFGFPYLKIFLNKRFWLEVYYLKGNKQIDDMIARPAHLQDIWRSREVDVLFGIFDAFVADARAMGVEPVIAVLPTKDEAEYYWAEKRGSFPVEKITAYCGEKGYRVFNGVEGMARNARNQDDIDSYFIGHASPLGNRLVAEAFYEYLKNAGLVTPG
;
A
#
# COMPACT_ATOMS: atom_id res chain seq x y z
N MET A 1 -16.14 22.59 11.85
CA MET A 1 -17.57 22.19 11.76
C MET A 1 -17.73 21.32 10.52
N ARG A 2 -18.34 20.14 10.63
CA ARG A 2 -18.58 19.26 9.46
C ARG A 2 -19.89 19.60 8.77
N ALA A 3 -19.97 19.35 7.48
CA ALA A 3 -21.20 19.49 6.72
C ALA A 3 -22.23 18.44 7.18
N GLY A 4 -23.50 18.84 7.29
CA GLY A 4 -24.58 18.00 7.82
C GLY A 4 -24.88 18.18 9.32
N ASP A 5 -23.97 18.81 10.09
CA ASP A 5 -24.19 19.16 11.49
C ASP A 5 -24.85 20.56 11.61
N SER A 6 -26.09 20.69 11.12
CA SER A 6 -27.04 21.81 11.29
C SER A 6 -26.66 23.27 10.91
N LEU A 7 -25.40 23.61 10.66
CA LEU A 7 -24.97 24.99 10.32
C LEU A 7 -24.24 25.12 8.96
N ILE A 8 -23.78 24.01 8.37
CA ILE A 8 -23.07 24.01 7.07
C ILE A 8 -23.75 23.00 6.14
N PRO A 9 -24.26 23.43 4.96
CA PRO A 9 -24.88 22.54 4.01
C PRO A 9 -23.83 21.62 3.36
N ALA A 10 -24.21 20.38 3.07
CA ALA A 10 -23.38 19.43 2.31
C ALA A 10 -23.06 19.93 0.90
N GLN A 11 -23.94 20.75 0.32
CA GLN A 11 -23.76 21.34 -1.00
C GLN A 11 -24.09 22.83 -0.95
N LEU A 12 -23.20 23.66 -1.50
CA LEU A 12 -23.43 25.08 -1.72
C LEU A 12 -23.65 25.32 -3.23
N PRO A 13 -24.88 25.61 -3.66
CA PRO A 13 -25.17 25.90 -5.07
C PRO A 13 -24.61 27.27 -5.48
N GLY A 14 -24.27 27.41 -6.75
CA GLY A 14 -23.88 28.66 -7.39
C GLY A 14 -25.01 29.27 -8.25
N PRO A 15 -24.81 30.47 -8.81
CA PRO A 15 -25.82 31.13 -9.65
C PRO A 15 -26.22 30.36 -10.92
N LEU A 16 -25.41 29.41 -11.40
CA LEU A 16 -25.76 28.56 -12.53
C LEU A 16 -26.75 27.43 -12.17
N ASP A 17 -26.97 27.19 -10.88
CA ASP A 17 -27.87 26.13 -10.39
C ASP A 17 -29.33 26.59 -10.35
N LEU A 18 -30.02 26.46 -11.49
CA LEU A 18 -31.45 26.84 -11.60
C LEU A 18 -32.34 26.06 -10.62
N TRP A 19 -32.00 24.80 -10.32
CA TRP A 19 -32.69 23.97 -9.34
C TRP A 19 -32.64 24.57 -7.91
N ALA A 20 -31.65 25.43 -7.63
CA ALA A 20 -31.50 26.16 -6.37
C ALA A 20 -31.96 27.63 -6.47
N GLY A 21 -32.63 28.01 -7.57
CA GLY A 21 -33.14 29.36 -7.81
C GLY A 21 -32.19 30.31 -8.53
N GLY A 22 -31.06 29.83 -9.07
CA GLY A 22 -30.23 30.59 -10.02
C GLY A 22 -29.64 31.90 -9.48
N ALA A 23 -29.32 31.95 -8.18
CA ALA A 23 -28.81 33.14 -7.51
C ALA A 23 -27.71 32.78 -6.51
N PRO A 24 -26.80 33.73 -6.18
CA PRO A 24 -25.77 33.52 -5.17
C PRO A 24 -26.33 33.00 -3.84
N LYS A 25 -25.66 32.01 -3.24
CA LYS A 25 -26.02 31.48 -1.92
C LYS A 25 -24.94 31.82 -0.91
N THR A 26 -25.37 32.11 0.31
CA THR A 26 -24.47 32.56 1.38
C THR A 26 -24.66 31.68 2.61
N ILE A 27 -23.54 31.21 3.18
CA ILE A 27 -23.49 30.52 4.47
C ILE A 27 -22.95 31.51 5.49
N HIS A 28 -23.63 31.65 6.63
CA HIS A 28 -23.18 32.49 7.73
C HIS A 28 -22.64 31.63 8.87
N ILE A 29 -21.47 32.00 9.38
CA ILE A 29 -20.75 31.26 10.40
C ILE A 29 -20.28 32.26 11.46
N GLU A 30 -20.55 31.99 12.73
CA GLU A 30 -20.05 32.80 13.82
C GLU A 30 -18.55 32.53 14.04
N ASN A 31 -17.74 33.59 14.12
CA ASN A 31 -16.33 33.45 14.49
C ASN A 31 -16.18 33.49 16.02
N PRO A 32 -15.74 32.39 16.65
CA PRO A 32 -15.60 32.34 18.10
C PRO A 32 -14.42 33.19 18.63
N TYR A 33 -13.50 33.62 17.76
CA TYR A 33 -12.29 34.35 18.18
C TYR A 33 -12.38 35.86 17.89
N PRO A 34 -11.97 36.72 18.84
CA PRO A 34 -11.95 38.18 18.66
C PRO A 34 -10.74 38.71 17.87
N GLY A 35 -9.66 37.93 17.77
CA GLY A 35 -8.43 38.30 17.06
C GLY A 35 -8.46 37.94 15.57
N GLY A 36 -7.33 38.13 14.88
CA GLY A 36 -7.16 37.60 13.52
C GLY A 36 -7.37 36.08 13.50
N THR A 37 -7.97 35.56 12.43
CA THR A 37 -8.31 34.13 12.33
C THR A 37 -7.99 33.56 10.97
N ILE A 38 -7.76 32.26 10.93
CA ILE A 38 -7.60 31.51 9.69
C ILE A 38 -8.87 30.67 9.49
N LEU A 39 -9.52 30.88 8.34
CA LEU A 39 -10.64 30.09 7.85
C LEU A 39 -10.13 29.06 6.84
N THR A 40 -10.43 27.79 7.06
CA THR A 40 -10.15 26.71 6.12
C THR A 40 -11.46 26.08 5.67
N ILE A 41 -11.69 26.06 4.35
CA ILE A 41 -12.86 25.46 3.69
C ILE A 41 -12.38 24.18 2.99
N SER A 42 -12.81 23.02 3.48
CA SER A 42 -12.50 21.72 2.90
C SER A 42 -13.70 21.21 2.09
N THR A 43 -13.46 20.68 0.90
CA THR A 43 -14.49 20.28 -0.06
C THR A 43 -14.35 18.81 -0.43
N LEU A 44 -15.47 18.14 -0.73
CA LEU A 44 -15.47 16.75 -1.19
C LEU A 44 -15.36 16.66 -2.71
N ASP A 45 -16.06 17.57 -3.42
CA ASP A 45 -16.03 17.68 -4.88
C ASP A 45 -16.56 19.07 -5.31
N SER A 46 -16.42 19.40 -6.59
CA SER A 46 -17.03 20.58 -7.20
C SER A 46 -17.44 20.29 -8.64
N HIS A 47 -18.23 21.18 -9.24
CA HIS A 47 -18.61 21.02 -10.64
C HIS A 47 -17.37 20.98 -11.57
N GLU A 48 -17.35 20.01 -12.47
CA GLU A 48 -16.28 19.66 -13.40
C GLU A 48 -16.06 20.72 -14.51
N ALA A 49 -17.11 21.44 -14.91
CA ALA A 49 -17.04 22.43 -15.98
C ALA A 49 -17.08 23.86 -15.45
N ALA A 50 -17.90 24.13 -14.44
CA ALA A 50 -18.17 25.47 -13.93
C ALA A 50 -18.03 25.55 -12.39
N PRO A 51 -16.84 25.29 -11.83
CA PRO A 51 -16.63 25.36 -10.38
C PRO A 51 -16.87 26.79 -9.85
N PRO A 52 -17.50 26.97 -8.68
CA PRO A 52 -17.88 28.28 -8.22
C PRO A 52 -16.69 29.13 -7.76
N MET A 53 -16.86 30.45 -7.84
CA MET A 53 -16.03 31.38 -7.09
C MET A 53 -16.72 31.69 -5.75
N LEU A 54 -15.95 31.65 -4.67
CA LEU A 54 -16.43 31.89 -3.31
C LEU A 54 -15.89 33.22 -2.79
N ASP A 55 -16.77 34.17 -2.49
CA ASP A 55 -16.44 35.33 -1.69
C ASP A 55 -16.48 34.95 -0.21
N VAL A 56 -15.44 35.33 0.52
CA VAL A 56 -15.41 35.27 1.99
C VAL A 56 -15.55 36.68 2.51
N LEU A 57 -16.57 36.89 3.35
CA LEU A 57 -16.90 38.18 3.95
C LEU A 57 -16.68 38.12 5.46
N ALA A 58 -16.13 39.20 6.02
CA ALA A 58 -16.01 39.43 7.46
C ALA A 58 -16.88 40.64 7.83
N ASN A 59 -17.87 40.44 8.70
CA ASN A 59 -18.86 41.46 9.10
C ASN A 59 -19.51 42.19 7.90
N GLY A 60 -19.75 41.46 6.80
CA GLY A 60 -20.40 41.99 5.59
C GLY A 60 -19.45 42.63 4.56
N ALA A 61 -18.16 42.76 4.83
CA ALA A 61 -17.17 43.22 3.85
C ALA A 61 -16.42 42.02 3.23
N THR A 62 -16.32 41.96 1.90
CA THR A 62 -15.51 40.93 1.22
C THR A 62 -14.03 41.11 1.56
N VAL A 63 -13.41 40.08 2.11
CA VAL A 63 -11.99 40.05 2.50
C VAL A 63 -11.15 39.14 1.60
N ALA A 64 -11.78 38.17 0.93
CA ALA A 64 -11.12 37.35 -0.08
C ALA A 64 -12.14 36.82 -1.10
N SER A 65 -11.65 36.53 -2.31
CA SER A 65 -12.38 35.79 -3.33
C SER A 65 -11.54 34.59 -3.76
N VAL A 66 -12.11 33.40 -3.68
CA VAL A 66 -11.44 32.12 -3.91
C VAL A 66 -12.04 31.47 -5.15
N GLN A 67 -11.27 31.35 -6.23
CA GLN A 67 -11.66 30.53 -7.37
C GLN A 67 -11.44 29.06 -7.01
N THR A 68 -12.52 28.27 -6.99
CA THR A 68 -12.41 26.84 -6.67
C THR A 68 -11.94 26.06 -7.88
N GLU A 69 -11.21 24.97 -7.63
CA GLU A 69 -10.76 24.05 -8.67
C GLU A 69 -11.92 23.30 -9.31
N LYS A 70 -11.71 22.82 -10.54
CA LYS A 70 -12.60 21.87 -11.19
C LYS A 70 -12.56 20.52 -10.46
N GLY A 71 -13.74 20.04 -10.09
CA GLY A 71 -13.94 18.72 -9.49
C GLY A 71 -14.32 17.69 -10.55
N ARG A 72 -14.90 16.57 -10.10
CA ARG A 72 -15.34 15.47 -10.97
C ARG A 72 -16.81 15.54 -11.33
N GLY A 73 -17.59 16.40 -10.67
CA GLY A 73 -19.02 16.55 -10.95
C GLY A 73 -19.85 15.34 -10.54
N LEU A 74 -19.41 14.60 -9.52
CA LEU A 74 -20.05 13.34 -9.13
C LEU A 74 -21.40 13.59 -8.42
N PRO A 75 -22.29 12.58 -8.38
CA PRO A 75 -23.47 12.63 -7.51
C PRO A 75 -23.08 12.53 -6.02
N ASP A 76 -23.96 13.02 -5.15
CA ASP A 76 -23.76 13.11 -3.69
C ASP A 76 -23.27 11.82 -3.02
N SER A 77 -23.82 10.68 -3.42
CA SER A 77 -23.46 9.34 -2.91
C SER A 77 -21.99 8.94 -3.14
N LEU A 78 -21.28 9.60 -4.07
CA LEU A 78 -19.90 9.27 -4.43
C LEU A 78 -18.87 10.33 -3.99
N TRP A 79 -19.32 11.46 -3.43
CA TRP A 79 -18.42 12.55 -3.03
C TRP A 79 -17.36 12.11 -2.02
N GLU A 80 -17.71 11.31 -1.02
CA GLU A 80 -16.75 10.86 0.01
C GLU A 80 -15.78 9.78 -0.47
N SER A 81 -16.18 8.95 -1.44
CA SER A 81 -15.37 7.81 -1.91
C SER A 81 -14.50 8.15 -3.12
N GLU A 82 -14.99 9.02 -4.00
CA GLU A 82 -14.43 9.24 -5.34
C GLU A 82 -14.30 10.73 -5.72
N GLY A 83 -14.84 11.64 -4.91
CA GLY A 83 -14.76 13.08 -5.12
C GLY A 83 -13.33 13.61 -5.15
N LYS A 84 -13.12 14.74 -5.83
CA LYS A 84 -11.82 15.42 -5.83
C LYS A 84 -11.80 16.46 -4.72
N SER A 85 -11.28 16.06 -3.56
CA SER A 85 -11.20 16.96 -2.41
C SER A 85 -10.17 18.07 -2.59
N ALA A 86 -10.46 19.25 -2.03
CA ALA A 86 -9.57 20.41 -2.01
C ALA A 86 -9.74 21.20 -0.71
N GLU A 87 -8.72 21.99 -0.36
CA GLU A 87 -8.75 22.88 0.80
C GLU A 87 -8.38 24.31 0.42
N TYR A 88 -9.17 25.27 0.91
CA TYR A 88 -8.95 26.69 0.66
C TYR A 88 -8.80 27.41 1.99
N THR A 89 -7.68 28.12 2.15
CA THR A 89 -7.38 28.84 3.39
C THR A 89 -7.42 30.34 3.16
N VAL A 90 -8.14 31.06 4.03
CA VAL A 90 -8.30 32.52 3.99
C VAL A 90 -7.96 33.10 5.35
N GLU A 91 -7.11 34.12 5.36
CA GLU A 91 -6.83 34.90 6.56
C GLU A 91 -7.89 35.99 6.73
N LEU A 92 -8.46 36.08 7.92
CA LEU A 92 -9.49 37.04 8.28
C LEU A 92 -8.91 38.04 9.30
N PRO A 93 -9.22 39.33 9.14
CA PRO A 93 -8.79 40.35 10.10
C PRO A 93 -9.48 40.15 11.45
N ALA A 94 -8.96 40.81 12.49
CA ALA A 94 -9.61 40.85 13.79
C ALA A 94 -11.02 41.46 13.67
N MET A 95 -12.02 40.80 14.24
CA MET A 95 -13.42 41.22 14.18
C MET A 95 -13.92 41.66 15.56
N GLY A 96 -14.48 42.88 15.61
CA GLY A 96 -15.07 43.47 16.82
C GLY A 96 -16.39 42.82 17.25
N SER A 97 -17.43 43.62 17.52
CA SER A 97 -18.76 43.12 17.88
C SER A 97 -19.53 42.59 16.65
N GLY A 98 -20.24 41.46 16.78
CA GLY A 98 -21.08 40.89 15.71
C GLY A 98 -20.36 39.95 14.73
N ARG A 99 -19.36 39.19 15.23
CA ARG A 99 -18.37 38.37 14.50
C ARG A 99 -18.96 37.35 13.53
N VAL A 100 -19.36 37.78 12.35
CA VAL A 100 -19.98 36.92 11.33
C VAL A 100 -19.06 36.81 10.12
N ILE A 101 -18.72 35.56 9.80
CA ILE A 101 -18.08 35.17 8.54
C ILE A 101 -19.20 34.75 7.59
N ALA A 102 -19.14 35.21 6.34
CA ALA A 102 -20.04 34.73 5.31
C ALA A 102 -19.26 34.14 4.13
N ILE A 103 -19.66 32.96 3.65
CA ILE A 103 -19.09 32.33 2.45
C ILE A 103 -20.18 32.37 1.38
N ARG A 104 -19.93 33.07 0.27
CA ARG A 104 -20.92 33.34 -0.77
C ARG A 104 -20.46 32.81 -2.13
N SER A 105 -21.28 31.98 -2.78
CA SER A 105 -21.07 31.53 -4.16
C SER A 105 -21.49 32.61 -5.15
N VAL A 106 -20.52 33.31 -5.74
CA VAL A 106 -20.81 34.51 -6.57
C VAL A 106 -20.87 34.24 -8.07
N THR A 107 -20.22 33.18 -8.55
CA THR A 107 -20.26 32.71 -9.94
C THR A 107 -20.14 31.20 -9.97
N GLY A 108 -20.40 30.57 -11.13
CA GLY A 108 -20.30 29.12 -11.31
C GLY A 108 -21.50 28.34 -10.75
N SER A 109 -21.34 27.03 -10.69
CA SER A 109 -22.34 26.07 -10.21
C SER A 109 -21.96 25.55 -8.82
N TRP A 110 -22.32 24.34 -8.44
CA TRP A 110 -22.28 23.87 -7.06
C TRP A 110 -20.89 23.44 -6.59
N ILE A 111 -20.72 23.43 -5.26
CA ILE A 111 -19.59 22.83 -4.56
C ILE A 111 -20.06 21.99 -3.38
N ALA A 112 -19.45 20.81 -3.19
CA ALA A 112 -19.73 19.93 -2.07
C ALA A 112 -18.74 20.23 -0.92
N LEU A 113 -19.27 20.63 0.24
CA LEU A 113 -18.49 21.00 1.42
C LEU A 113 -18.30 19.79 2.32
N ASP A 114 -17.06 19.55 2.76
CA ASP A 114 -16.75 18.57 3.81
C ASP A 114 -16.81 19.23 5.18
N SER A 115 -16.01 20.29 5.35
CA SER A 115 -15.92 20.99 6.62
C SER A 115 -15.45 22.42 6.47
N VAL A 116 -15.82 23.27 7.43
CA VAL A 116 -15.26 24.61 7.60
C VAL A 116 -14.66 24.71 8.99
N ASN A 117 -13.38 25.06 9.04
CA ASN A 117 -12.60 25.14 10.27
C ASN A 117 -12.09 26.56 10.48
N ILE A 118 -12.34 27.10 11.67
CA ILE A 118 -11.89 28.43 12.08
C ILE A 118 -10.90 28.23 13.22
N ARG A 119 -9.72 28.83 13.10
CA ARG A 119 -8.69 28.81 14.15
C ARG A 119 -8.16 30.22 14.40
N PRO A 120 -7.73 30.55 15.63
CA PRO A 120 -7.08 31.82 15.89
C PRO A 120 -5.76 31.88 15.12
N MET A 121 -5.41 33.06 14.63
CA MET A 121 -4.09 33.31 14.09
C MET A 121 -3.08 33.22 15.26
N PRO A 122 -1.96 32.48 15.12
CA PRO A 122 -1.00 32.33 16.20
C PRO A 122 -0.45 33.69 16.64
N GLU A 123 -0.41 33.97 17.95
CA GLU A 123 0.28 35.17 18.45
C GLU A 123 1.77 35.11 18.06
N ALA A 124 2.41 36.27 17.83
CA ALA A 124 3.80 36.33 17.36
C ALA A 124 4.79 35.57 18.28
N TRP A 125 4.45 35.35 19.55
CA TRP A 125 5.22 34.52 20.47
C TRP A 125 4.89 33.01 20.42
N GLU A 126 3.73 32.59 19.91
CA GLU A 126 3.42 31.16 19.64
C GLU A 126 4.18 30.61 18.43
N VAL A 127 4.61 31.49 17.50
CA VAL A 127 5.57 31.15 16.45
C VAL A 127 6.87 30.61 17.07
N TRP A 128 7.27 31.12 18.24
CA TRP A 128 8.43 30.61 18.98
C TRP A 128 8.19 29.24 19.64
N ARG A 129 6.95 28.90 20.01
CA ARG A 129 6.58 27.54 20.47
C ARG A 129 6.56 26.50 19.35
N HIS A 130 6.33 26.95 18.12
CA HIS A 130 6.34 26.13 16.92
C HIS A 130 7.71 26.06 16.24
N ILE A 131 8.74 26.74 16.79
CA ILE A 131 10.13 26.41 16.50
C ILE A 131 10.31 24.97 16.99
N PRO A 132 10.43 24.00 16.07
CA PRO A 132 10.55 22.61 16.45
C PRO A 132 11.68 22.40 17.45
N GLN A 133 11.54 21.45 18.39
CA GLN A 133 12.57 21.19 19.41
C GLN A 133 13.98 21.01 18.82
N TYR A 134 14.11 20.63 17.55
CA TYR A 134 15.40 20.57 16.85
C TYR A 134 16.04 21.95 16.62
N TRP A 135 15.28 22.99 16.30
CA TRP A 135 15.80 24.36 16.19
C TRP A 135 16.13 24.98 17.55
N ALA A 136 15.38 24.66 18.61
CA ALA A 136 15.75 25.04 19.97
C ALA A 136 17.09 24.39 20.39
N LYS A 137 17.33 23.13 19.97
CA LYS A 137 18.63 22.46 20.11
C LYS A 137 19.70 23.07 19.22
N TRP A 138 19.37 23.59 18.03
CA TRP A 138 20.31 24.33 17.18
C TRP A 138 20.68 25.69 17.77
N ILE A 139 19.72 26.47 18.25
CA ILE A 139 19.99 27.73 18.92
C ILE A 139 20.79 27.45 20.20
N LEU A 140 20.40 26.47 21.01
CA LEU A 140 21.16 26.08 22.20
C LEU A 140 22.55 25.54 21.84
N ALA A 141 22.72 24.72 20.81
CA ALA A 141 24.02 24.17 20.40
C ALA A 141 24.91 25.24 19.77
N VAL A 142 24.37 26.11 18.91
CA VAL A 142 25.10 27.24 18.31
C VAL A 142 25.43 28.28 19.37
N SER A 143 24.51 28.57 20.30
CA SER A 143 24.78 29.45 21.44
C SER A 143 25.76 28.82 22.42
N LEU A 144 25.70 27.51 22.73
CA LEU A 144 26.69 26.82 23.56
C LEU A 144 28.03 26.68 22.84
N MET A 145 28.06 26.55 21.52
CA MET A 145 29.28 26.49 20.72
C MET A 145 29.91 27.88 20.57
N ALA A 146 29.11 28.92 20.36
CA ALA A 146 29.55 30.32 20.41
C ALA A 146 30.01 30.70 21.82
N LEU A 147 29.30 30.25 22.86
CA LEU A 147 29.67 30.44 24.26
C LEU A 147 30.91 29.62 24.62
N ALA A 148 31.10 28.41 24.10
CA ALA A 148 32.31 27.62 24.26
C ALA A 148 33.49 28.30 23.54
N LEU A 149 33.30 28.76 22.30
CA LEU A 149 34.28 29.53 21.53
C LEU A 149 34.61 30.88 22.19
N TYR A 150 33.70 31.45 23.00
CA TYR A 150 33.88 32.70 23.72
C TYR A 150 34.46 32.51 25.14
N ILE A 151 34.05 31.47 25.87
CA ILE A 151 34.47 31.18 27.25
C ILE A 151 35.77 30.36 27.31
N LEU A 152 36.03 29.43 26.39
CA LEU A 152 37.27 28.62 26.41
C LEU A 152 38.57 29.43 26.21
N PRO A 153 38.60 30.53 25.43
CA PRO A 153 39.75 31.44 25.43
C PRO A 153 39.98 32.13 26.79
N VAL A 154 38.90 32.31 27.57
CA VAL A 154 38.93 33.01 28.86
C VAL A 154 39.25 32.05 30.02
N ALA A 155 38.81 30.79 29.94
CA ALA A 155 39.00 29.77 30.97
C ALA A 155 40.31 28.96 30.85
N GLY A 156 40.99 28.99 29.69
CA GLY A 156 42.16 28.14 29.40
C GLY A 156 43.49 28.88 29.23
N ARG A 157 43.82 29.86 30.08
CA ARG A 157 45.09 30.61 29.95
C ARG A 157 46.35 29.73 30.09
N GLU A 158 46.26 28.56 30.71
CA GLU A 158 47.38 27.59 30.82
C GLU A 158 47.47 26.63 29.62
N LEU A 159 46.33 26.19 29.04
CA LEU A 159 46.29 25.31 27.86
C LEU A 159 46.77 26.02 26.57
N GLN A 160 46.73 27.35 26.53
CA GLN A 160 47.14 28.19 25.39
C GLN A 160 48.66 28.31 25.17
N LYS A 161 49.50 27.78 26.06
CA LYS A 161 50.97 27.89 25.91
C LYS A 161 51.56 26.90 24.90
N SER A 162 50.86 25.79 24.59
CA SER A 162 51.33 24.82 23.61
C SER A 162 50.79 25.11 22.19
N PRO A 163 51.66 25.38 21.20
CA PRO A 163 51.25 25.60 19.81
C PRO A 163 50.60 24.37 19.17
N ILE A 164 50.92 23.17 19.67
CA ILE A 164 50.32 21.91 19.22
C ILE A 164 48.85 21.84 19.67
N ILE A 165 48.57 22.18 20.93
CA ILE A 165 47.21 22.18 21.49
C ILE A 165 46.33 23.22 20.77
N LYS A 166 46.86 24.40 20.45
CA LYS A 166 46.16 25.44 19.67
C LYS A 166 45.78 24.96 18.26
N LYS A 167 46.71 24.32 17.54
CA LYS A 167 46.45 23.77 16.20
C LYS A 167 45.41 22.65 16.24
N ALA A 168 45.53 21.74 17.22
CA ALA A 168 44.56 20.67 17.41
C ALA A 168 43.16 21.22 17.72
N PHE A 169 43.05 22.20 18.62
CA PHE A 169 41.79 22.84 18.96
C PHE A 169 41.14 23.54 17.76
N PHE A 170 41.90 24.35 17.01
CA PHE A 170 41.39 25.03 15.82
C PHE A 170 40.94 24.02 14.75
N GLY A 171 41.72 22.94 14.55
CA GLY A 171 41.35 21.86 13.64
C GLY A 171 40.02 21.18 14.02
N VAL A 172 39.80 20.90 15.31
CA VAL A 172 38.54 20.32 15.81
C VAL A 172 37.37 21.30 15.64
N ALA A 173 37.55 22.58 16.00
CA ALA A 173 36.50 23.59 15.86
C ALA A 173 36.09 23.81 14.39
N MET A 174 37.06 23.83 13.48
CA MET A 174 36.82 23.90 12.05
C MET A 174 36.07 22.66 11.55
N ALA A 175 36.51 21.46 11.93
CA ALA A 175 35.82 20.21 11.56
C ALA A 175 34.37 20.16 12.05
N LEU A 176 34.08 20.58 13.29
CA LEU A 176 32.72 20.65 13.82
C LEU A 176 31.86 21.67 13.08
N SER A 177 32.44 22.84 12.73
CA SER A 177 31.74 23.87 11.96
C SER A 177 31.40 23.39 10.55
N THR A 178 32.33 22.69 9.89
CA THR A 178 32.09 22.06 8.58
C THR A 178 31.01 20.98 8.66
N LEU A 179 31.03 20.13 9.69
CA LEU A 179 29.99 19.11 9.90
C LEU A 179 28.62 19.74 10.16
N ALA A 180 28.55 20.80 10.96
CA ALA A 180 27.31 21.53 11.23
C ALA A 180 26.73 22.17 9.96
N LEU A 181 27.59 22.77 9.12
CA LEU A 181 27.18 23.33 7.84
C LEU A 181 26.68 22.23 6.88
N ALA A 182 27.42 21.12 6.77
CA ALA A 182 27.03 19.99 5.95
C ALA A 182 25.69 19.37 6.39
N GLU A 183 25.48 19.24 7.70
CA GLU A 183 24.24 18.77 8.29
C GLU A 183 23.07 19.74 8.03
N GLY A 184 23.30 21.05 8.13
CA GLY A 184 22.31 22.07 7.78
C GLY A 184 21.91 22.03 6.31
N MET A 185 22.89 21.88 5.40
CA MET A 185 22.63 21.69 3.97
C MET A 185 21.86 20.40 3.69
N ALA A 186 22.21 19.29 4.36
CA ALA A 186 21.50 18.02 4.25
C ALA A 186 20.04 18.15 4.72
N ALA A 187 19.80 18.84 5.84
CA ALA A 187 18.46 19.10 6.35
C ALA A 187 17.61 19.91 5.35
N ILE A 188 18.17 20.96 4.75
CA ILE A 188 17.50 21.77 3.72
C ILE A 188 17.19 20.92 2.49
N PHE A 189 18.16 20.15 2.00
CA PHE A 189 17.96 19.25 0.86
C PHE A 189 16.80 18.29 1.09
N PHE A 190 16.81 17.58 2.23
CA PHE A 190 15.76 16.61 2.55
C PHE A 190 14.41 17.26 2.87
N HIS A 191 14.37 18.48 3.39
CA HIS A 191 13.11 19.21 3.57
C HIS A 191 12.34 19.39 2.26
N TYR A 192 13.04 19.76 1.18
CA TYR A 192 12.43 19.98 -0.13
C TYR A 192 12.29 18.71 -0.98
N THR A 193 12.98 17.63 -0.63
CA THR A 193 13.01 16.40 -1.44
C THR A 193 12.43 15.18 -0.74
N LYS A 194 11.99 15.29 0.52
CA LYS A 194 11.52 14.14 1.31
C LYS A 194 10.46 13.31 0.60
N ASP A 195 9.54 13.92 -0.13
CA ASP A 195 8.44 13.23 -0.78
C ASP A 195 8.89 12.42 -2.01
N ARG A 196 10.14 12.59 -2.44
CA ARG A 196 10.77 11.79 -3.50
C ARG A 196 11.45 10.53 -2.98
N PHE A 197 11.67 10.42 -1.67
CA PHE A 197 12.40 9.32 -1.06
C PHE A 197 11.53 8.58 -0.05
N SER A 198 11.83 7.30 0.16
CA SER A 198 11.16 6.50 1.17
C SER A 198 11.93 6.55 2.48
N PHE A 199 11.22 6.85 3.56
CA PHE A 199 11.75 6.82 4.91
C PHE A 199 11.02 5.79 5.76
N TYR A 200 11.72 5.28 6.77
CA TYR A 200 11.10 4.41 7.75
C TYR A 200 10.05 5.19 8.53
N ASP A 201 8.80 4.75 8.46
CA ASP A 201 7.69 5.29 9.23
C ASP A 201 6.88 4.15 9.83
N PHE A 202 7.09 3.90 11.12
CA PHE A 202 6.36 2.87 11.86
C PHE A 202 4.85 3.17 11.92
N SER A 203 4.45 4.45 11.91
CA SER A 203 3.04 4.83 12.02
C SER A 203 2.23 4.35 10.82
N SER A 204 2.87 4.17 9.66
CA SER A 204 2.25 3.59 8.46
C SER A 204 1.71 2.18 8.69
N TYR A 205 2.26 1.44 9.66
CA TYR A 205 1.80 0.09 10.02
C TYR A 205 0.58 0.10 10.94
N LEU A 206 0.26 1.20 11.61
CA LEU A 206 -0.85 1.23 12.57
C LEU A 206 -2.19 1.10 11.84
N LEU A 207 -3.08 0.28 12.39
CA LEU A 207 -4.44 0.13 11.88
C LEU A 207 -5.39 1.10 12.59
N ASP A 208 -6.16 1.87 11.84
CA ASP A 208 -7.21 2.71 12.41
C ASP A 208 -8.44 1.89 12.81
N GLY A 209 -9.20 2.40 13.78
CA GLY A 209 -10.36 1.68 14.35
C GLY A 209 -11.52 1.44 13.37
N LYS A 210 -11.72 2.34 12.39
CA LYS A 210 -12.78 2.17 11.38
C LYS A 210 -12.44 1.02 10.44
N THR A 211 -11.20 0.96 9.96
CA THR A 211 -10.69 -0.14 9.15
C THR A 211 -10.73 -1.46 9.92
N ALA A 212 -10.36 -1.48 11.20
CA ALA A 212 -10.44 -2.68 12.04
C ALA A 212 -11.86 -3.28 12.07
N THR A 213 -12.89 -2.42 12.17
CA THR A 213 -14.29 -2.85 12.22
C THR A 213 -14.76 -3.45 10.89
N ARG A 214 -14.31 -2.86 9.76
CA ARG A 214 -14.62 -3.37 8.42
C ARG A 214 -13.99 -4.74 8.18
N LEU A 215 -12.73 -4.92 8.55
CA LEU A 215 -11.97 -6.17 8.35
C LEU A 215 -12.48 -7.33 9.22
N ALA A 216 -13.12 -7.04 10.35
CA ALA A 216 -13.69 -8.05 11.24
C ALA A 216 -14.69 -9.00 10.55
N LYS A 217 -15.38 -8.54 9.49
CA LYS A 217 -16.38 -9.34 8.77
C LYS A 217 -15.78 -10.50 7.97
N SER A 218 -14.60 -10.28 7.37
CA SER A 218 -13.91 -11.28 6.54
C SER A 218 -12.79 -11.98 7.29
N TYR A 219 -12.53 -11.62 8.55
CA TYR A 219 -11.47 -12.21 9.36
C TYR A 219 -11.65 -13.71 9.53
N ASP A 220 -10.54 -14.42 9.41
CA ASP A 220 -10.47 -15.86 9.61
C ASP A 220 -9.22 -16.21 10.40
N ARG A 221 -9.38 -16.92 11.53
CA ARG A 221 -8.24 -17.25 12.39
C ARG A 221 -7.19 -18.12 11.70
N GLN A 222 -7.59 -19.10 10.88
CA GLN A 222 -6.63 -20.04 10.29
C GLN A 222 -6.09 -19.56 8.94
N LEU A 223 -6.81 -18.68 8.24
CA LEU A 223 -6.37 -18.17 6.92
C LEU A 223 -5.96 -16.69 6.95
N GLY A 224 -6.18 -15.98 8.05
CA GLY A 224 -6.07 -14.51 8.13
C GLY A 224 -7.40 -13.85 7.74
N TRP A 225 -7.89 -14.15 6.54
CA TRP A 225 -9.18 -13.71 6.04
C TRP A 225 -9.79 -14.74 5.10
N ARG A 226 -11.06 -14.55 4.70
CA ARG A 226 -11.73 -15.40 3.72
C ARG A 226 -12.72 -14.59 2.87
N PRO A 227 -12.99 -15.01 1.63
CA PRO A 227 -14.13 -14.50 0.87
C PRO A 227 -15.45 -14.96 1.50
N LEU A 228 -16.53 -14.25 1.20
CA LEU A 228 -17.88 -14.51 1.74
C LEU A 228 -18.85 -14.95 0.63
N TYR A 229 -18.40 -15.85 -0.25
CA TYR A 229 -19.25 -16.41 -1.30
C TYR A 229 -20.33 -17.33 -0.73
N GLN A 230 -21.53 -17.26 -1.30
CA GLN A 230 -22.68 -18.10 -0.95
C GLN A 230 -22.79 -19.34 -1.86
N THR A 231 -21.65 -19.90 -2.24
CA THR A 231 -21.54 -21.13 -3.02
C THR A 231 -21.45 -22.35 -2.10
N PRO A 232 -21.73 -23.58 -2.59
CA PRO A 232 -21.77 -24.78 -1.75
C PRO A 232 -20.50 -25.03 -0.93
N PHE A 233 -19.33 -24.66 -1.45
CA PHE A 233 -18.05 -24.86 -0.79
C PHE A 233 -17.34 -23.56 -0.41
N GLY A 234 -17.95 -22.40 -0.67
CA GLY A 234 -17.35 -21.08 -0.48
C GLY A 234 -16.33 -20.71 -1.57
N GLU A 235 -16.37 -21.40 -2.72
CA GLU A 235 -15.62 -21.06 -3.93
C GLU A 235 -16.18 -19.79 -4.61
N ARG A 236 -15.39 -19.17 -5.50
CA ARG A 236 -15.89 -18.14 -6.41
C ARG A 236 -17.05 -18.70 -7.26
N PRO A 237 -18.14 -17.93 -7.51
CA PRO A 237 -19.30 -18.44 -8.24
C PRO A 237 -18.94 -18.96 -9.63
N ARG A 238 -19.66 -20.00 -10.06
CA ARG A 238 -19.49 -20.64 -11.36
C ARG A 238 -20.77 -20.41 -12.17
N PRO A 239 -20.71 -19.71 -13.31
CA PRO A 239 -21.90 -19.45 -14.14
C PRO A 239 -22.52 -20.72 -14.71
N VAL A 240 -21.70 -21.74 -14.97
CA VAL A 240 -22.12 -23.04 -15.49
C VAL A 240 -21.64 -24.14 -14.55
N GLU A 241 -22.56 -25.00 -14.14
CA GLU A 241 -22.25 -26.21 -13.37
C GLU A 241 -22.27 -27.45 -14.27
N TYR A 242 -21.21 -28.23 -14.18
CA TYR A 242 -21.06 -29.51 -14.85
C TYR A 242 -21.35 -30.68 -13.89
N PRO A 243 -21.65 -31.89 -14.40
CA PRO A 243 -22.05 -33.02 -13.55
C PRO A 243 -20.94 -33.55 -12.61
N THR A 244 -19.67 -33.29 -12.92
CA THR A 244 -18.54 -33.88 -12.19
C THR A 244 -17.49 -32.86 -11.79
N GLY A 245 -17.01 -32.96 -10.54
CA GLY A 245 -15.83 -32.25 -10.04
C GLY A 245 -14.54 -32.79 -10.64
N PHE A 246 -13.73 -31.96 -11.28
CA PHE A 246 -12.44 -32.37 -11.84
C PHE A 246 -11.25 -31.79 -11.08
N MET A 247 -11.29 -30.49 -10.79
CA MET A 247 -10.13 -29.76 -10.26
C MET A 247 -10.54 -28.71 -9.24
N ALA A 248 -9.72 -28.51 -8.22
CA ALA A 248 -9.84 -27.40 -7.28
C ALA A 248 -8.54 -26.57 -7.29
N THR A 249 -8.66 -25.25 -7.34
CA THR A 249 -7.56 -24.31 -7.48
C THR A 249 -7.46 -23.47 -6.21
N PHE A 250 -6.25 -23.33 -5.66
CA PHE A 250 -5.99 -22.59 -4.43
C PHE A 250 -4.83 -21.65 -4.68
N GLY A 251 -5.01 -20.37 -4.40
CA GLY A 251 -3.96 -19.39 -4.66
C GLY A 251 -4.39 -17.99 -4.30
N ASP A 252 -3.77 -17.02 -4.97
CA ASP A 252 -3.96 -15.61 -4.70
C ASP A 252 -4.96 -14.93 -5.66
N SER A 253 -4.84 -13.62 -5.84
CA SER A 253 -5.67 -12.82 -6.76
C SER A 253 -5.60 -13.27 -8.22
N PHE A 254 -4.49 -13.87 -8.67
CA PHE A 254 -4.37 -14.40 -10.04
C PHE A 254 -5.11 -15.72 -10.20
N THR A 255 -5.21 -16.50 -9.12
CA THR A 255 -6.07 -17.68 -9.11
C THR A 255 -7.52 -17.25 -9.02
N HIS A 256 -7.82 -16.26 -8.18
CA HIS A 256 -9.16 -15.73 -8.02
C HIS A 256 -9.70 -15.07 -9.30
N CYS A 257 -8.81 -14.60 -10.19
CA CYS A 257 -9.14 -13.78 -11.35
C CYS A 257 -9.77 -12.43 -10.94
N ASP A 258 -9.11 -11.71 -10.03
CA ASP A 258 -9.52 -10.34 -9.68
C ASP A 258 -9.64 -9.46 -10.95
N GLN A 259 -10.59 -8.52 -10.95
CA GLN A 259 -10.89 -7.55 -12.03
C GLN A 259 -11.62 -8.09 -13.27
N VAL A 260 -12.02 -9.37 -13.32
CA VAL A 260 -12.90 -9.91 -14.36
C VAL A 260 -14.17 -10.52 -13.77
N ASP A 261 -15.20 -10.74 -14.58
CA ASP A 261 -16.44 -11.35 -14.16
C ASP A 261 -16.30 -12.88 -13.95
N ASP A 262 -17.28 -13.51 -13.30
CA ASP A 262 -17.24 -14.93 -12.94
C ASP A 262 -17.19 -15.88 -14.16
N ASP A 263 -17.69 -15.43 -15.32
CA ASP A 263 -17.64 -16.14 -16.60
C ASP A 263 -16.35 -15.92 -17.40
N GLU A 264 -15.45 -15.10 -16.89
CA GLU A 264 -14.20 -14.70 -17.55
C GLU A 264 -12.94 -15.24 -16.87
N THR A 265 -13.11 -16.14 -15.90
CA THR A 265 -12.00 -16.79 -15.18
C THR A 265 -11.39 -17.93 -15.99
N TRP A 266 -10.09 -18.20 -15.78
CA TRP A 266 -9.44 -19.32 -16.47
C TRP A 266 -10.01 -20.67 -16.01
N GLU A 267 -10.52 -20.77 -14.77
CA GLU A 267 -11.26 -21.94 -14.31
C GLU A 267 -12.56 -22.13 -15.08
N THR A 268 -13.33 -21.06 -15.34
CA THR A 268 -14.57 -21.16 -16.13
C THR A 268 -14.28 -21.61 -17.56
N TYR A 269 -13.27 -21.04 -18.22
CA TYR A 269 -12.86 -21.47 -19.56
C TYR A 269 -12.34 -22.92 -19.59
N LEU A 270 -11.55 -23.32 -18.58
CA LEU A 270 -11.04 -24.69 -18.46
C LEU A 270 -12.18 -25.69 -18.19
N ALA A 271 -13.14 -25.32 -17.35
CA ALA A 271 -14.32 -26.13 -17.05
C ALA A 271 -15.14 -26.41 -18.31
N ALA A 272 -15.36 -25.39 -19.14
CA ALA A 272 -16.03 -25.52 -20.43
C ALA A 272 -15.27 -26.44 -21.38
N ARG A 273 -13.94 -26.33 -21.43
CA ARG A 273 -13.11 -27.18 -22.28
C ARG A 273 -13.12 -28.65 -21.85
N LEU A 274 -13.19 -28.90 -20.53
CA LEU A 274 -13.21 -30.23 -19.93
C LEU A 274 -14.61 -30.86 -19.89
N ASN A 275 -15.67 -30.05 -20.00
CA ASN A 275 -17.04 -30.42 -19.63
C ASN A 275 -17.14 -30.96 -18.19
N LYS A 276 -16.39 -30.33 -17.26
CA LYS A 276 -16.27 -30.71 -15.84
C LYS A 276 -16.02 -29.49 -14.96
N ASN A 277 -16.41 -29.55 -13.69
CA ASN A 277 -16.22 -28.44 -12.76
C ASN A 277 -14.75 -28.24 -12.40
N VAL A 278 -14.34 -26.98 -12.45
CA VAL A 278 -13.10 -26.47 -11.87
C VAL A 278 -13.50 -25.46 -10.79
N TYR A 279 -13.16 -25.74 -9.53
CA TYR A 279 -13.51 -24.89 -8.39
C TYR A 279 -12.41 -23.88 -8.11
N ASN A 280 -12.78 -22.60 -8.00
CA ASN A 280 -11.85 -21.51 -7.72
C ASN A 280 -11.91 -21.08 -6.25
N PHE A 281 -10.85 -21.41 -5.49
CA PHE A 281 -10.64 -20.97 -4.10
C PHE A 281 -9.51 -19.93 -3.98
N GLY A 282 -9.18 -19.24 -5.08
CA GLY A 282 -8.27 -18.12 -5.04
C GLY A 282 -8.79 -17.00 -4.13
N VAL A 283 -7.88 -16.27 -3.48
CA VAL A 283 -8.25 -15.13 -2.63
C VAL A 283 -7.24 -14.00 -2.79
N GLY A 284 -7.75 -12.79 -3.05
CA GLY A 284 -6.91 -11.59 -3.14
C GLY A 284 -5.99 -11.40 -1.94
N GLY A 285 -4.72 -11.10 -2.24
CA GLY A 285 -3.67 -10.83 -1.26
C GLY A 285 -3.11 -12.05 -0.52
N TYR A 286 -3.60 -13.27 -0.79
CA TYR A 286 -3.03 -14.48 -0.21
C TYR A 286 -1.58 -14.69 -0.63
N GLY A 287 -0.79 -15.25 0.28
CA GLY A 287 0.43 -15.97 -0.06
C GLY A 287 0.15 -17.46 -0.29
N THR A 288 1.13 -18.15 -0.86
CA THR A 288 1.07 -19.59 -1.12
C THR A 288 0.84 -20.42 0.16
N ASP A 289 1.29 -19.91 1.31
CA ASP A 289 1.01 -20.47 2.63
C ASP A 289 -0.49 -20.50 2.97
N GLN A 290 -1.19 -19.38 2.76
CA GLN A 290 -2.64 -19.29 2.97
C GLN A 290 -3.40 -20.17 1.99
N ALA A 291 -2.94 -20.25 0.74
CA ALA A 291 -3.50 -21.15 -0.27
C ALA A 291 -3.37 -22.63 0.13
N TYR A 292 -2.21 -23.05 0.66
CA TYR A 292 -2.02 -24.39 1.19
C TYR A 292 -2.89 -24.67 2.44
N LEU A 293 -3.05 -23.70 3.35
CA LEU A 293 -3.96 -23.84 4.49
C LEU A 293 -5.43 -23.94 4.03
N ALA A 294 -5.82 -23.19 2.98
CA ALA A 294 -7.13 -23.27 2.37
C ALA A 294 -7.36 -24.66 1.75
N PHE A 295 -6.38 -25.20 1.02
CA PHE A 295 -6.43 -26.57 0.51
C PHE A 295 -6.75 -27.58 1.63
N LYS A 296 -6.00 -27.56 2.73
CA LYS A 296 -6.24 -28.47 3.86
C LYS A 296 -7.62 -28.35 4.47
N ARG A 297 -8.16 -27.12 4.52
CA ARG A 297 -9.49 -26.86 5.07
C ARG A 297 -10.61 -27.34 4.16
N HIS A 298 -10.51 -27.07 2.86
CA HIS A 298 -11.59 -27.31 1.90
C HIS A 298 -11.59 -28.72 1.35
N TRP A 299 -10.42 -29.37 1.26
CA TRP A 299 -10.29 -30.70 0.67
C TRP A 299 -11.26 -31.76 1.24
N PRO A 300 -11.51 -31.84 2.57
CA PRO A 300 -12.49 -32.81 3.11
C PRO A 300 -13.90 -32.68 2.50
N LYS A 301 -14.24 -31.52 1.93
CA LYS A 301 -15.54 -31.20 1.32
C LYS A 301 -15.52 -31.26 -0.21
N VAL A 302 -14.39 -30.96 -0.84
CA VAL A 302 -14.27 -30.79 -2.30
C VAL A 302 -13.32 -31.87 -2.83
N LYS A 303 -13.89 -33.03 -3.17
CA LYS A 303 -13.11 -34.18 -3.68
C LYS A 303 -12.99 -34.10 -5.20
N THR A 304 -11.86 -33.59 -5.67
CA THR A 304 -11.52 -33.47 -7.10
C THR A 304 -10.40 -34.44 -7.49
N LYS A 305 -10.22 -34.71 -8.79
CA LYS A 305 -9.10 -35.52 -9.27
C LYS A 305 -7.76 -34.78 -9.12
N VAL A 306 -7.79 -33.47 -9.37
CA VAL A 306 -6.61 -32.59 -9.35
C VAL A 306 -6.81 -31.50 -8.30
N ALA A 307 -5.74 -31.15 -7.59
CA ALA A 307 -5.65 -29.92 -6.80
C ALA A 307 -4.46 -29.10 -7.29
N ALA A 308 -4.68 -27.84 -7.62
CA ALA A 308 -3.60 -26.93 -7.98
C ALA A 308 -3.32 -25.93 -6.86
N LEU A 309 -2.06 -25.88 -6.45
CA LEU A 309 -1.52 -24.80 -5.64
C LEU A 309 -0.92 -23.76 -6.60
N CYS A 310 -1.67 -22.69 -6.80
CA CYS A 310 -1.37 -21.64 -7.74
C CYS A 310 -0.62 -20.49 -7.04
N LEU A 311 0.36 -19.92 -7.73
CA LEU A 311 1.13 -18.77 -7.25
C LEU A 311 1.64 -17.91 -8.39
N VAL A 312 1.92 -16.65 -8.08
CA VAL A 312 2.85 -15.82 -8.87
C VAL A 312 4.18 -15.70 -8.13
N PRO A 313 5.30 -15.41 -8.81
CA PRO A 313 6.60 -15.28 -8.15
C PRO A 313 6.66 -14.28 -7.00
N GLU A 314 5.84 -13.23 -7.02
CA GLU A 314 5.75 -12.27 -5.92
C GLU A 314 5.24 -12.91 -4.61
N ASN A 315 4.54 -14.05 -4.64
CA ASN A 315 3.94 -14.66 -3.45
C ASN A 315 4.94 -15.05 -2.36
N ILE A 316 6.22 -15.25 -2.69
CA ILE A 316 7.27 -15.43 -1.67
C ILE A 316 7.32 -14.26 -0.68
N SER A 317 7.08 -13.03 -1.16
CA SER A 317 6.97 -11.82 -0.35
C SER A 317 5.79 -11.88 0.62
N ARG A 318 4.70 -12.53 0.21
CA ARG A 318 3.49 -12.73 1.01
C ARG A 318 3.63 -13.91 1.98
N VAL A 319 4.44 -14.92 1.66
CA VAL A 319 4.78 -16.00 2.59
C VAL A 319 5.65 -15.47 3.74
N ALA A 320 6.49 -14.48 3.45
CA ALA A 320 7.43 -13.91 4.42
C ALA A 320 6.79 -12.94 5.43
N ASN A 321 5.49 -12.64 5.30
CA ASN A 321 4.81 -11.69 6.17
C ASN A 321 3.78 -12.33 7.13
N VAL A 322 3.70 -11.77 8.33
CA VAL A 322 2.71 -12.03 9.37
C VAL A 322 1.60 -10.98 9.32
N TYR A 323 1.94 -9.74 8.90
CA TYR A 323 0.99 -8.64 8.81
C TYR A 323 1.15 -7.88 7.49
N ARG A 324 0.05 -7.74 6.73
CA ARG A 324 0.09 -7.21 5.36
C ARG A 324 0.77 -5.84 5.26
N LYS A 325 0.58 -4.95 6.23
CA LYS A 325 1.19 -3.61 6.20
C LYS A 325 2.71 -3.60 6.37
N PHE A 326 3.31 -4.61 6.99
CA PHE A 326 4.78 -4.69 7.05
C PHE A 326 5.39 -4.87 5.66
N TYR A 327 4.73 -5.64 4.81
CA TYR A 327 5.09 -5.80 3.41
C TYR A 327 4.64 -4.62 2.55
N TYR A 328 3.36 -4.25 2.65
CA TYR A 328 2.73 -3.22 1.83
C TYR A 328 1.90 -2.26 2.68
N PRO A 329 2.50 -1.15 3.17
CA PRO A 329 1.84 -0.23 4.10
C PRO A 329 0.55 0.39 3.57
N ALA A 330 0.45 0.61 2.26
CA ALA A 330 -0.70 1.22 1.60
C ALA A 330 -1.85 0.24 1.32
N THR A 331 -1.73 -1.02 1.76
CA THR A 331 -2.77 -2.04 1.55
C THR A 331 -4.12 -1.63 2.17
N LYS A 332 -5.21 -1.86 1.42
CA LYS A 332 -6.58 -1.72 1.94
C LYS A 332 -7.01 -2.93 2.79
N GLY A 333 -6.29 -4.06 2.70
CA GLY A 333 -6.55 -5.33 3.38
C GLY A 333 -5.58 -5.61 4.52
N ALA A 334 -5.44 -4.66 5.45
CA ALA A 334 -4.45 -4.69 6.53
C ALA A 334 -4.80 -5.72 7.62
N MET A 335 -4.63 -7.01 7.33
CA MET A 335 -4.89 -8.12 8.24
C MET A 335 -3.62 -8.91 8.58
N ALA A 336 -3.61 -9.47 9.78
CA ALA A 336 -2.60 -10.44 10.20
C ALA A 336 -3.02 -11.86 9.80
N LYS A 337 -2.02 -12.70 9.56
CA LYS A 337 -2.16 -14.07 9.08
C LYS A 337 -1.21 -15.00 9.85
N PRO A 338 -1.49 -16.31 9.90
CA PRO A 338 -0.46 -17.25 10.30
C PRO A 338 0.67 -17.25 9.27
N ARG A 339 1.85 -17.71 9.69
CA ARG A 339 3.06 -17.76 8.85
C ARG A 339 3.77 -19.09 9.05
N PHE A 340 4.25 -19.71 7.98
CA PHE A 340 5.19 -20.83 8.13
C PHE A 340 6.63 -20.34 8.30
N ILE A 341 7.41 -21.09 9.05
CA ILE A 341 8.87 -20.93 9.16
C ILE A 341 9.55 -22.28 8.99
N MET A 342 10.84 -22.26 8.66
CA MET A 342 11.70 -23.44 8.75
C MET A 342 12.33 -23.50 10.14
N GLU A 343 12.06 -24.57 10.88
CA GLU A 343 12.65 -24.88 12.19
C GLU A 343 13.18 -26.31 12.14
N ASP A 344 14.48 -26.51 12.40
CA ASP A 344 15.15 -27.82 12.35
C ASP A 344 14.90 -28.60 11.05
N GLY A 345 14.91 -27.90 9.92
CA GLY A 345 14.68 -28.48 8.58
C GLY A 345 13.21 -28.87 8.31
N LYS A 346 12.28 -28.53 9.20
CA LYS A 346 10.85 -28.83 9.05
C LYS A 346 10.03 -27.55 8.92
N LEU A 347 8.96 -27.64 8.15
CA LEU A 347 7.98 -26.58 8.02
C LEU A 347 7.11 -26.52 9.28
N LYS A 348 7.10 -25.38 9.97
CA LYS A 348 6.33 -25.15 11.20
C LYS A 348 5.40 -23.96 11.03
N LEU A 349 4.14 -24.12 11.42
CA LEU A 349 3.14 -23.05 11.38
C LEU A 349 3.19 -22.22 12.67
N ILE A 350 3.48 -20.92 12.54
CA ILE A 350 3.22 -19.93 13.57
C ILE A 350 1.75 -19.51 13.45
N PRO A 351 0.95 -19.60 14.53
CA PRO A 351 -0.46 -19.24 14.49
C PRO A 351 -0.66 -17.74 14.20
N ASN A 352 -1.86 -17.40 13.73
CA ASN A 352 -2.25 -16.00 13.55
C ASN A 352 -2.16 -15.27 14.91
N PRO A 353 -1.41 -14.16 15.02
CA PRO A 353 -1.28 -13.44 16.29
C PRO A 353 -2.57 -12.74 16.74
N VAL A 354 -3.52 -12.53 15.82
CA VAL A 354 -4.87 -12.09 16.13
C VAL A 354 -5.72 -13.34 16.30
N GLU A 355 -6.33 -13.54 17.46
CA GLU A 355 -7.02 -14.80 17.80
C GLU A 355 -8.50 -14.83 17.38
N ASN A 356 -9.13 -13.65 17.31
CA ASN A 356 -10.52 -13.48 16.90
C ASN A 356 -10.74 -12.06 16.33
N ALA A 357 -11.88 -11.85 15.67
CA ALA A 357 -12.20 -10.60 14.99
C ALA A 357 -12.20 -9.36 15.91
N GLY A 358 -12.52 -9.52 17.20
CA GLY A 358 -12.49 -8.44 18.19
C GLY A 358 -11.09 -7.97 18.56
N GLU A 359 -10.06 -8.76 18.25
CA GLU A 359 -8.66 -8.43 18.51
C GLU A 359 -7.96 -7.70 17.36
N ILE A 360 -8.62 -7.52 16.22
CA ILE A 360 -8.05 -6.80 15.06
C ILE A 360 -7.60 -5.39 15.46
N LYS A 361 -8.29 -4.75 16.42
CA LYS A 361 -7.93 -3.44 16.97
C LYS A 361 -6.52 -3.41 17.60
N LYS A 362 -5.96 -4.55 18.01
CA LYS A 362 -4.56 -4.64 18.50
C LYS A 362 -3.55 -4.28 17.42
N LEU A 363 -3.91 -4.34 16.14
CA LEU A 363 -3.06 -3.87 15.03
C LEU A 363 -2.89 -2.34 15.02
N GLY A 364 -3.64 -1.61 15.85
CA GLY A 364 -3.42 -0.19 16.14
C GLY A 364 -2.50 0.06 17.34
N ASP A 365 -1.97 -0.97 18.00
CA ASP A 365 -1.07 -0.86 19.16
C ASP A 365 0.40 -1.07 18.74
N PRO A 366 1.29 -0.07 18.91
CA PRO A 366 2.72 -0.20 18.63
C PRO A 366 3.39 -1.40 19.31
N ALA A 367 3.10 -1.66 20.59
CA ALA A 367 3.76 -2.74 21.33
C ALA A 367 3.35 -4.12 20.80
N PHE A 368 2.10 -4.25 20.34
CA PHE A 368 1.62 -5.45 19.68
C PHE A 368 2.32 -5.66 18.33
N LEU A 369 2.43 -4.61 17.51
CA LEU A 369 3.12 -4.66 16.22
C LEU A 369 4.61 -5.01 16.39
N GLU A 370 5.30 -4.43 17.37
CA GLU A 370 6.69 -4.78 17.69
C GLU A 370 6.86 -6.25 18.06
N LYS A 371 5.91 -6.81 18.81
CA LYS A 371 5.93 -8.23 19.20
C LYS A 371 5.78 -9.15 17.99
N ILE A 372 4.77 -8.91 17.15
CA ILE A 372 4.48 -9.79 16.00
C ILE A 372 5.50 -9.62 14.88
N GLY A 373 6.07 -8.41 14.74
CA GLY A 373 7.05 -8.09 13.72
C GLY A 373 8.37 -8.86 13.86
N ARG A 374 8.70 -9.39 15.05
CA ARG A 374 9.86 -10.28 15.26
C ARG A 374 9.79 -11.57 14.45
N ASN A 375 8.59 -11.95 14.02
CA ASN A 375 8.35 -13.09 13.16
C ASN A 375 7.98 -12.67 11.74
N ASP A 376 8.32 -11.45 11.29
CA ASP A 376 8.00 -10.93 9.96
C ASP A 376 9.28 -10.46 9.25
N PHE A 377 9.51 -10.98 8.03
CA PHE A 377 10.70 -10.64 7.26
C PHE A 377 10.78 -9.15 6.95
N TRP A 378 9.66 -8.56 6.49
CA TRP A 378 9.61 -7.17 6.05
C TRP A 378 9.72 -6.20 7.22
N TYR A 379 9.13 -6.53 8.37
CA TYR A 379 9.29 -5.70 9.56
C TYR A 379 10.76 -5.58 10.00
N ILE A 380 11.46 -6.72 10.09
CA ILE A 380 12.89 -6.78 10.47
C ILE A 380 13.74 -6.07 9.41
N TYR A 381 13.45 -6.30 8.14
CA TYR A 381 14.20 -5.74 7.03
C TYR A 381 14.01 -4.23 6.91
N ASN A 382 12.76 -3.76 6.93
CA ASN A 382 12.43 -2.34 6.78
C ASN A 382 13.06 -1.49 7.87
N GLN A 383 13.11 -1.98 9.11
CA GLN A 383 13.81 -1.29 10.22
C GLN A 383 15.30 -1.11 10.01
N ARG A 384 15.94 -2.07 9.34
CA ARG A 384 17.39 -2.05 9.11
C ARG A 384 17.76 -1.19 7.91
N ASP A 385 16.94 -1.28 6.87
CA ASP A 385 17.32 -0.78 5.55
C ASP A 385 16.80 0.62 5.25
N TYR A 386 15.62 1.01 5.76
CA TYR A 386 15.08 2.33 5.50
C TYR A 386 15.80 3.39 6.33
N PRO A 387 16.23 4.52 5.72
CA PRO A 387 16.69 5.64 6.50
C PRO A 387 15.54 6.22 7.31
N VAL A 388 15.82 6.67 8.53
CA VAL A 388 14.88 7.46 9.32
C VAL A 388 15.02 8.92 8.90
N PHE A 389 13.91 9.57 8.56
CA PHE A 389 13.91 11.00 8.30
C PHE A 389 14.09 11.76 9.62
N GLY A 390 15.32 12.20 9.89
CA GLY A 390 15.62 12.97 11.09
C GLY A 390 17.12 13.19 11.28
N PHE A 391 17.44 14.06 12.23
CA PHE A 391 18.83 14.35 12.60
C PHE A 391 19.53 13.09 13.15
N PRO A 392 20.78 12.79 12.76
CA PRO A 392 21.57 13.54 11.78
C PRO A 392 21.25 13.14 10.33
N TYR A 393 20.83 14.10 9.51
CA TYR A 393 20.46 13.97 8.10
C TYR A 393 21.61 13.48 7.23
N LEU A 394 22.87 13.79 7.57
CA LEU A 394 24.03 13.25 6.86
C LEU A 394 24.07 11.71 6.86
N LYS A 395 23.49 11.04 7.86
CA LYS A 395 23.41 9.57 7.86
C LYS A 395 22.51 9.01 6.76
N ILE A 396 21.55 9.78 6.25
CA ILE A 396 20.69 9.35 5.16
C ILE A 396 21.52 9.15 3.88
N PHE A 397 22.51 10.01 3.62
CA PHE A 397 23.46 9.83 2.51
C PHE A 397 24.39 8.63 2.67
N LEU A 398 24.52 8.07 3.87
CA LEU A 398 25.29 6.84 4.10
C LEU A 398 24.43 5.58 3.96
N ASN A 399 23.11 5.75 3.83
CA ASN A 399 22.19 4.64 3.67
C ASN A 399 22.17 4.17 2.19
N LYS A 400 22.42 2.88 1.97
CA LYS A 400 22.44 2.26 0.64
C LYS A 400 21.10 2.42 -0.11
N ARG A 401 19.96 2.35 0.59
CA ARG A 401 18.62 2.47 0.01
C ARG A 401 18.39 3.82 -0.63
N PHE A 402 18.84 4.90 0.03
CA PHE A 402 18.72 6.26 -0.51
C PHE A 402 19.34 6.37 -1.91
N TRP A 403 20.57 5.90 -2.10
CA TRP A 403 21.26 5.96 -3.40
C TRP A 403 20.61 5.10 -4.47
N LEU A 404 19.95 4.02 -4.07
CA LEU A 404 19.26 3.17 -5.03
C LEU A 404 17.95 3.79 -5.48
N GLU A 405 17.23 4.46 -4.59
CA GLU A 405 16.11 5.29 -5.02
C GLU A 405 16.58 6.42 -5.94
N VAL A 406 17.71 7.08 -5.69
CA VAL A 406 18.28 8.06 -6.64
C VAL A 406 18.53 7.44 -8.03
N TYR A 407 19.06 6.21 -8.08
CA TYR A 407 19.30 5.50 -9.34
C TYR A 407 17.99 5.13 -10.07
N TYR A 408 17.00 4.63 -9.32
CA TYR A 408 15.75 4.09 -9.86
C TYR A 408 14.62 5.12 -10.03
N LEU A 409 14.63 6.26 -9.35
CA LEU A 409 13.70 7.38 -9.54
C LEU A 409 13.77 7.98 -10.96
N LYS A 410 14.72 7.52 -11.80
CA LYS A 410 14.71 7.74 -13.25
C LYS A 410 13.63 6.93 -13.99
N GLY A 411 13.06 5.90 -13.38
CA GLY A 411 12.03 5.04 -13.95
C GLY A 411 10.65 5.36 -13.38
N ASN A 412 9.71 5.70 -14.26
CA ASN A 412 8.36 6.19 -13.93
C ASN A 412 7.39 5.10 -13.38
N LYS A 413 7.88 4.05 -12.71
CA LYS A 413 7.04 2.93 -12.23
C LYS A 413 6.39 3.27 -10.88
N GLN A 414 5.06 3.38 -10.87
CA GLN A 414 4.27 3.53 -9.66
C GLN A 414 4.36 2.24 -8.83
N ILE A 415 4.41 2.35 -7.51
CA ILE A 415 4.57 1.23 -6.59
C ILE A 415 3.18 0.78 -6.14
N ASP A 416 2.86 -0.50 -6.31
CA ASP A 416 1.58 -1.09 -5.91
C ASP A 416 1.74 -2.55 -5.40
N ASP A 417 0.61 -3.25 -5.19
CA ASP A 417 0.56 -4.65 -4.73
C ASP A 417 1.30 -5.65 -5.65
N MET A 418 1.59 -5.27 -6.89
CA MET A 418 2.25 -6.07 -7.92
C MET A 418 3.72 -5.65 -8.15
N ILE A 419 4.06 -4.41 -7.83
CA ILE A 419 5.41 -3.84 -7.95
C ILE A 419 5.92 -3.47 -6.56
N ALA A 420 6.44 -4.47 -5.84
CA ALA A 420 7.12 -4.23 -4.57
C ALA A 420 8.36 -3.33 -4.78
N ARG A 421 8.44 -2.20 -4.04
CA ARG A 421 9.56 -1.22 -4.05
C ARG A 421 10.92 -1.92 -4.04
N PRO A 422 11.91 -1.42 -4.80
CA PRO A 422 12.87 -2.24 -5.54
C PRO A 422 13.31 -3.48 -4.78
N ALA A 423 12.73 -4.61 -5.18
CA ALA A 423 13.20 -5.97 -4.93
C ALA A 423 14.62 -6.22 -5.48
N HIS A 424 15.21 -5.25 -6.21
CA HIS A 424 16.57 -5.31 -6.74
C HIS A 424 17.67 -5.12 -5.68
N LEU A 425 17.30 -4.74 -4.45
CA LEU A 425 18.29 -4.51 -3.40
C LEU A 425 18.78 -5.80 -2.72
N GLN A 426 17.83 -6.72 -2.52
CA GLN A 426 18.05 -8.11 -2.19
C GLN A 426 16.86 -8.89 -2.74
N ASP A 427 17.12 -9.67 -3.77
CA ASP A 427 16.16 -10.60 -4.32
C ASP A 427 15.75 -11.57 -3.21
N ILE A 428 14.50 -11.51 -2.74
CA ILE A 428 13.97 -12.41 -1.72
C ILE A 428 14.12 -13.88 -2.14
N TRP A 429 14.24 -14.15 -3.45
CA TRP A 429 14.59 -15.45 -4.01
C TRP A 429 16.04 -15.89 -3.74
N ARG A 430 16.86 -15.06 -3.10
CA ARG A 430 18.20 -15.37 -2.57
C ARG A 430 18.24 -15.42 -1.04
N SER A 431 17.10 -15.22 -0.39
CA SER A 431 16.96 -15.32 1.06
C SER A 431 16.54 -16.73 1.50
N ARG A 432 16.51 -16.97 2.82
CA ARG A 432 16.00 -18.22 3.41
C ARG A 432 14.47 -18.37 3.30
N GLU A 433 13.75 -17.34 2.87
CA GLU A 433 12.29 -17.43 2.65
C GLU A 433 11.93 -18.36 1.50
N VAL A 434 12.88 -18.63 0.60
CA VAL A 434 12.72 -19.65 -0.45
C VAL A 434 12.52 -21.03 0.15
N ASP A 435 13.25 -21.36 1.21
CA ASP A 435 13.14 -22.66 1.88
C ASP A 435 11.75 -22.84 2.50
N VAL A 436 11.13 -21.76 2.97
CA VAL A 436 9.75 -21.75 3.47
C VAL A 436 8.76 -22.02 2.34
N LEU A 437 8.89 -21.30 1.22
CA LEU A 437 8.02 -21.51 0.04
C LEU A 437 8.10 -22.95 -0.47
N PHE A 438 9.31 -23.49 -0.60
CA PHE A 438 9.53 -24.85 -1.07
C PHE A 438 9.14 -25.92 -0.04
N GLY A 439 9.28 -25.63 1.26
CA GLY A 439 8.70 -26.46 2.31
C GLY A 439 7.17 -26.53 2.22
N ILE A 440 6.50 -25.44 1.83
CA ILE A 440 5.06 -25.42 1.58
C ILE A 440 4.71 -26.29 0.36
N PHE A 441 5.50 -26.25 -0.71
CA PHE A 441 5.30 -27.15 -1.86
C PHE A 441 5.41 -28.62 -1.45
N ASP A 442 6.46 -28.98 -0.72
CA ASP A 442 6.68 -30.32 -0.22
C ASP A 442 5.49 -30.79 0.64
N ALA A 443 5.00 -29.94 1.55
CA ALA A 443 3.87 -30.25 2.41
C ALA A 443 2.55 -30.39 1.62
N PHE A 444 2.28 -29.50 0.66
CA PHE A 444 1.10 -29.58 -0.19
C PHE A 444 1.08 -30.86 -1.03
N VAL A 445 2.20 -31.18 -1.69
CA VAL A 445 2.30 -32.39 -2.52
C VAL A 445 2.15 -33.66 -1.68
N ALA A 446 2.79 -33.71 -0.51
CA ALA A 446 2.69 -34.84 0.40
C ALA A 446 1.24 -35.04 0.88
N ASP A 447 0.59 -33.97 1.36
CA ASP A 447 -0.79 -34.04 1.86
C ASP A 447 -1.77 -34.41 0.75
N ALA A 448 -1.64 -33.80 -0.44
CA ALA A 448 -2.49 -34.10 -1.59
C ALA A 448 -2.38 -35.57 -2.02
N ARG A 449 -1.16 -36.11 -2.11
CA ARG A 449 -0.94 -37.53 -2.43
C ARG A 449 -1.50 -38.46 -1.35
N ALA A 450 -1.30 -38.14 -0.07
CA ALA A 450 -1.86 -38.90 1.05
C ALA A 450 -3.40 -38.92 1.02
N MET A 451 -4.00 -37.87 0.46
CA MET A 451 -5.43 -37.72 0.26
C MET A 451 -5.96 -38.33 -1.05
N GLY A 452 -5.09 -38.94 -1.88
CA GLY A 452 -5.47 -39.55 -3.15
C GLY A 452 -5.76 -38.55 -4.28
N VAL A 453 -5.24 -37.32 -4.16
CA VAL A 453 -5.40 -36.23 -5.13
C VAL A 453 -4.12 -36.10 -5.95
N GLU A 454 -4.26 -35.70 -7.21
CA GLU A 454 -3.11 -35.33 -8.01
C GLU A 454 -2.72 -33.86 -7.78
N PRO A 455 -1.58 -33.57 -7.11
CA PRO A 455 -1.13 -32.19 -6.90
C PRO A 455 -0.48 -31.61 -8.16
N VAL A 456 -0.76 -30.33 -8.43
CA VAL A 456 -0.07 -29.51 -9.43
C VAL A 456 0.38 -28.21 -8.76
N ILE A 457 1.66 -27.86 -8.92
CA ILE A 457 2.14 -26.51 -8.63
C ILE A 457 1.93 -25.66 -9.88
N ALA A 458 1.18 -24.58 -9.81
CA ALA A 458 0.84 -23.77 -10.98
C ALA A 458 1.42 -22.35 -10.86
N VAL A 459 2.39 -22.02 -11.71
CA VAL A 459 2.95 -20.67 -11.80
C VAL A 459 2.10 -19.84 -12.76
N LEU A 460 1.33 -18.90 -12.23
CA LEU A 460 0.44 -18.04 -13.01
C LEU A 460 1.21 -16.81 -13.57
N PRO A 461 0.80 -16.29 -14.74
CA PRO A 461 1.48 -15.17 -15.38
C PRO A 461 1.15 -13.84 -14.72
N THR A 462 2.18 -13.03 -14.49
CA THR A 462 2.07 -11.58 -14.33
C THR A 462 2.54 -10.90 -15.61
N LYS A 463 2.22 -9.61 -15.78
CA LYS A 463 2.67 -8.85 -16.97
C LYS A 463 4.19 -8.84 -17.10
N ASP A 464 4.91 -8.49 -16.04
CA ASP A 464 6.39 -8.45 -16.03
C ASP A 464 7.00 -9.82 -16.39
N GLU A 465 6.42 -10.92 -15.89
CA GLU A 465 6.89 -12.28 -16.20
C GLU A 465 6.62 -12.67 -17.66
N ALA A 466 5.45 -12.30 -18.19
CA ALA A 466 5.09 -12.55 -19.59
C ALA A 466 5.95 -11.71 -20.56
N GLU A 467 6.21 -10.44 -20.24
CA GLU A 467 7.13 -9.57 -20.99
C GLU A 467 8.55 -10.14 -20.98
N TYR A 468 9.04 -10.55 -19.81
CA TYR A 468 10.36 -11.17 -19.67
C TYR A 468 10.47 -12.43 -20.53
N TYR A 469 9.49 -13.33 -20.43
CA TYR A 469 9.49 -14.55 -21.24
C TYR A 469 9.41 -14.26 -22.74
N TRP A 470 8.59 -13.28 -23.14
CA TRP A 470 8.47 -12.92 -24.54
C TRP A 470 9.78 -12.36 -25.10
N ALA A 471 10.51 -11.53 -24.34
CA ALA A 471 11.79 -10.97 -24.73
C ALA A 471 12.92 -12.01 -24.74
N GLU A 472 13.05 -12.80 -23.67
CA GLU A 472 14.21 -13.66 -23.42
C GLU A 472 14.00 -15.12 -23.86
N LYS A 473 12.76 -15.50 -24.20
CA LYS A 473 12.34 -16.87 -24.55
C LYS A 473 12.70 -17.92 -23.48
N ARG A 474 12.71 -17.50 -22.22
CA ARG A 474 12.94 -18.33 -21.03
C ARG A 474 12.26 -17.71 -19.82
N GLY A 475 12.06 -18.51 -18.77
CA GLY A 475 11.52 -18.02 -17.51
C GLY A 475 12.47 -17.00 -16.84
N SER A 476 11.91 -16.08 -16.06
CA SER A 476 12.73 -15.27 -15.16
C SER A 476 13.43 -16.14 -14.11
N PHE A 477 14.43 -15.58 -13.42
CA PHE A 477 15.13 -16.29 -12.35
C PHE A 477 14.19 -16.91 -11.30
N PRO A 478 13.16 -16.21 -10.78
CA PRO A 478 12.14 -16.80 -9.93
C PRO A 478 11.40 -18.00 -10.54
N VAL A 479 10.92 -17.86 -11.79
CA VAL A 479 10.15 -18.90 -12.48
C VAL A 479 11.02 -20.14 -12.71
N GLU A 480 12.25 -19.95 -13.20
CA GLU A 480 13.21 -21.03 -13.40
C GLU A 480 13.57 -21.73 -12.08
N LYS A 481 13.66 -20.99 -10.98
CA LYS A 481 13.95 -21.57 -9.67
C LYS A 481 12.80 -22.44 -9.16
N ILE A 482 11.55 -22.02 -9.38
CA ILE A 482 10.36 -22.82 -9.06
C ILE A 482 10.32 -24.09 -9.92
N THR A 483 10.49 -23.97 -11.23
CA THR A 483 10.39 -25.12 -12.15
C THR A 483 11.53 -26.11 -11.93
N ALA A 484 12.76 -25.63 -11.68
CA ALA A 484 13.90 -26.47 -11.34
C ALA A 484 13.67 -27.26 -10.04
N TYR A 485 13.18 -26.59 -8.98
CA TYR A 485 12.87 -27.28 -7.72
C TYR A 485 11.80 -28.36 -7.89
N CYS A 486 10.72 -28.05 -8.63
CA CYS A 486 9.68 -29.02 -8.94
C CYS A 486 10.23 -30.19 -9.77
N GLY A 487 11.11 -29.92 -10.75
CA GLY A 487 11.77 -30.93 -11.56
C GLY A 487 12.65 -31.87 -10.74
N GLU A 488 13.48 -31.33 -9.84
CA GLU A 488 14.33 -32.12 -8.94
C GLU A 488 13.51 -33.04 -8.04
N LYS A 489 12.36 -32.57 -7.55
CA LYS A 489 11.46 -33.34 -6.67
C LYS A 489 10.50 -34.27 -7.42
N GLY A 490 10.45 -34.21 -8.76
CA GLY A 490 9.46 -34.93 -9.55
C GLY A 490 8.02 -34.48 -9.28
N TYR A 491 7.83 -33.19 -8.98
CA TYR A 491 6.52 -32.58 -8.82
C TYR A 491 5.96 -32.13 -10.16
N ARG A 492 4.65 -32.29 -10.32
CA ARG A 492 3.91 -31.75 -11.45
C ARG A 492 3.86 -30.23 -11.34
N VAL A 493 4.42 -29.54 -12.34
CA VAL A 493 4.43 -28.08 -12.43
C VAL A 493 3.81 -27.61 -13.75
N PHE A 494 2.88 -26.65 -13.66
CA PHE A 494 2.33 -25.93 -14.80
C PHE A 494 2.97 -24.55 -14.90
N ASN A 495 3.55 -24.23 -16.06
CA ASN A 495 4.14 -22.93 -16.36
C ASN A 495 3.16 -22.07 -17.19
N GLY A 496 2.30 -21.32 -16.49
CA GLY A 496 1.34 -20.42 -17.12
C GLY A 496 1.98 -19.19 -17.79
N VAL A 497 3.20 -18.81 -17.38
CA VAL A 497 3.97 -17.72 -18.00
C VAL A 497 4.28 -18.07 -19.45
N GLU A 498 4.94 -19.20 -19.67
CA GLU A 498 5.21 -19.72 -21.02
C GLU A 498 3.92 -19.99 -21.78
N GLY A 499 2.96 -20.66 -21.12
CA GLY A 499 1.69 -21.06 -21.71
C GLY A 499 0.91 -19.90 -22.34
N MET A 500 0.91 -18.74 -21.69
CA MET A 500 0.31 -17.50 -22.18
C MET A 500 1.23 -16.79 -23.18
N ALA A 501 2.47 -16.48 -22.79
CA ALA A 501 3.35 -15.55 -23.52
C ALA A 501 3.78 -16.08 -24.89
N ARG A 502 3.78 -17.41 -25.11
CA ARG A 502 4.09 -18.02 -26.42
C ARG A 502 3.10 -17.64 -27.53
N ASN A 503 1.92 -17.12 -27.19
CA ASN A 503 0.90 -16.70 -28.16
C ASN A 503 1.11 -15.27 -28.68
N ALA A 504 1.96 -14.47 -28.04
CA ALA A 504 2.17 -13.07 -28.41
C ALA A 504 3.11 -12.91 -29.60
N ARG A 505 2.70 -12.08 -30.57
CA ARG A 505 3.51 -11.73 -31.75
C ARG A 505 4.29 -10.44 -31.54
N ASN A 506 3.76 -9.54 -30.72
CA ASN A 506 4.35 -8.24 -30.39
C ASN A 506 4.01 -7.85 -28.94
N GLN A 507 4.53 -6.71 -28.49
CA GLN A 507 4.28 -6.17 -27.15
C GLN A 507 2.80 -5.82 -26.92
N ASP A 508 2.09 -5.34 -27.96
CA ASP A 508 0.67 -4.99 -27.84
C ASP A 508 -0.20 -6.22 -27.53
N ASP A 509 0.16 -7.39 -28.09
CA ASP A 509 -0.49 -8.66 -27.74
C ASP A 509 -0.29 -8.94 -26.23
N ILE A 510 0.93 -8.83 -25.70
CA ILE A 510 1.20 -9.01 -24.25
C ILE A 510 0.39 -8.01 -23.44
N ASP A 511 0.39 -6.74 -23.81
CA ASP A 511 -0.36 -5.69 -23.11
C ASP A 511 -1.86 -6.00 -23.07
N SER A 512 -2.42 -6.56 -24.14
CA SER A 512 -3.83 -6.96 -24.21
C SER A 512 -4.21 -8.13 -23.29
N TYR A 513 -3.23 -8.92 -22.84
CA TYR A 513 -3.46 -10.05 -21.95
C TYR A 513 -3.67 -9.62 -20.49
N PHE A 514 -3.46 -8.34 -20.16
CA PHE A 514 -3.54 -7.83 -18.79
C PHE A 514 -4.34 -6.52 -18.66
N ILE A 515 -5.04 -6.37 -17.54
CA ILE A 515 -5.74 -5.14 -17.09
C ILE A 515 -5.27 -4.73 -15.68
N GLY A 516 -4.08 -5.19 -15.29
CA GLY A 516 -3.64 -5.36 -13.90
C GLY A 516 -3.38 -6.84 -13.67
N HIS A 517 -4.45 -7.60 -13.42
CA HIS A 517 -4.48 -9.07 -13.52
C HIS A 517 -4.66 -9.50 -14.99
N ALA A 518 -4.73 -10.81 -15.24
CA ALA A 518 -5.06 -11.33 -16.56
C ALA A 518 -6.43 -10.80 -17.03
N SER A 519 -6.48 -10.29 -18.26
CA SER A 519 -7.73 -9.91 -18.93
C SER A 519 -8.57 -11.16 -19.25
N PRO A 520 -9.83 -11.02 -19.70
CA PRO A 520 -10.62 -12.18 -20.15
C PRO A 520 -9.90 -12.99 -21.24
N LEU A 521 -9.19 -12.30 -22.16
CA LEU A 521 -8.34 -12.95 -23.15
C LEU A 521 -7.15 -13.68 -22.49
N GLY A 522 -6.46 -13.02 -21.55
CA GLY A 522 -5.37 -13.64 -20.80
C GLY A 522 -5.79 -14.90 -20.06
N ASN A 523 -6.92 -14.86 -19.34
CA ASN A 523 -7.49 -16.01 -18.64
C ASN A 523 -7.84 -17.16 -19.60
N ARG A 524 -8.34 -16.85 -20.80
CA ARG A 524 -8.59 -17.87 -21.84
C ARG A 524 -7.30 -18.57 -22.28
N LEU A 525 -6.23 -17.81 -22.52
CA LEU A 525 -4.93 -18.36 -22.90
C LEU A 525 -4.33 -19.24 -21.80
N VAL A 526 -4.47 -18.85 -20.53
CA VAL A 526 -4.08 -19.68 -19.39
C VAL A 526 -4.86 -20.99 -19.38
N ALA A 527 -6.19 -20.93 -19.56
CA ALA A 527 -7.03 -22.11 -19.57
C ALA A 527 -6.68 -23.09 -20.71
N GLU A 528 -6.42 -22.58 -21.92
CA GLU A 528 -5.99 -23.37 -23.07
C GLU A 528 -4.64 -24.05 -22.81
N ALA A 529 -3.66 -23.30 -22.30
CA ALA A 529 -2.36 -23.85 -21.94
C ALA A 529 -2.46 -24.89 -20.81
N PHE A 530 -3.31 -24.66 -19.81
CA PHE A 530 -3.54 -25.61 -18.71
C PHE A 530 -4.20 -26.89 -19.23
N TYR A 531 -5.17 -26.78 -20.15
CA TYR A 531 -5.79 -27.93 -20.78
C TYR A 531 -4.78 -28.78 -21.57
N GLU A 532 -3.91 -28.16 -22.36
CA GLU A 532 -2.82 -28.86 -23.04
C GLU A 532 -1.87 -29.55 -22.06
N TYR A 533 -1.49 -28.86 -20.98
CA TYR A 533 -0.69 -29.44 -19.91
C TYR A 533 -1.34 -30.69 -19.32
N LEU A 534 -2.63 -30.62 -18.98
CA LEU A 534 -3.37 -31.75 -18.41
C LEU A 534 -3.43 -32.96 -19.37
N LYS A 535 -3.58 -32.71 -20.68
CA LYS A 535 -3.51 -33.76 -21.71
C LYS A 535 -2.12 -34.39 -21.76
N ASN A 536 -1.07 -33.58 -21.84
CA ASN A 536 0.32 -34.05 -21.92
C ASN A 536 0.74 -34.81 -20.65
N ALA A 537 0.19 -34.43 -19.50
CA ALA A 537 0.41 -35.11 -18.22
C ALA A 537 -0.43 -36.39 -18.05
N GLY A 538 -1.27 -36.77 -19.03
CA GLY A 538 -2.13 -37.95 -18.98
C GLY A 538 -3.28 -37.84 -17.98
N LEU A 539 -3.63 -36.62 -17.55
CA LEU A 539 -4.69 -36.38 -16.56
C LEU A 539 -6.08 -36.28 -17.19
N VAL A 540 -6.13 -36.01 -18.49
CA VAL A 540 -7.34 -35.94 -19.32
C VAL A 540 -7.15 -36.86 -20.52
N THR A 541 -8.15 -37.68 -20.83
CA THR A 541 -8.17 -38.51 -22.04
C THR A 541 -8.30 -37.63 -23.29
N PRO A 542 -7.61 -37.94 -24.40
CA PRO A 542 -7.87 -37.28 -25.67
C PRO A 542 -9.35 -37.48 -26.03
N GLY A 543 -10.09 -36.38 -26.09
CA GLY A 543 -11.46 -36.35 -26.61
C GLY A 543 -11.47 -36.28 -28.12
#